data_AF-A0A7W3R7P2-F1
#
_entry.id   AF-A0A7W3R7P2-F1
#
_cell.length_a   1.000
_cell.length_b   1.000
_cell.length_c   1.000
_cell.angle_alpha   90.00
_cell.angle_beta   90.00
_cell.angle_gamma   90.00
#
_symmetry.space_group_name_H-M   'P 1'
#
loop_
_entity.id
_entity.type
_entity.pdbx_description
1 polymer ?
#
loop_
_entity_poly.entity_id
_entity_poly.type
_entity_poly.pdbx_seq_one_letter_code
_entity_poly.pdbx_strand_id
1 'polypeptide(L)' 'MRIEELTPEQQAIYTAVTELEAEGRPGYVNEIARRAGMDDDRVWEALRPMLGEPGLVHEVPSDLGPEYRTHQPG' A
#
# COMPACT_ATOMS: atom_id res chain seq x y z
N MET A 1 -12.71 6.13 1.03
CA MET A 1 -12.42 5.39 2.27
C MET A 1 -11.66 6.32 3.19
N ARG A 2 -11.91 6.29 4.49
CA ARG A 2 -11.15 7.05 5.50
C ARG A 2 -10.20 6.11 6.24
N ILE A 3 -9.09 6.66 6.75
CA ILE A 3 -8.08 5.90 7.51
C ILE A 3 -8.71 5.20 8.74
N GLU A 4 -9.72 5.82 9.36
CA GLU A 4 -10.44 5.27 10.53
C GLU A 4 -11.29 4.03 10.20
N GLU A 5 -11.61 3.80 8.92
CA GLU A 5 -12.43 2.68 8.45
C GLU A 5 -11.59 1.44 8.07
N LEU A 6 -10.26 1.57 8.14
CA LEU A 6 -9.34 0.50 7.76
C LEU A 6 -9.35 -0.63 8.78
N THR A 7 -9.37 -1.86 8.28
CA THR A 7 -9.09 -3.04 9.11
C THR A 7 -7.63 -2.99 9.62
N PRO A 8 -7.28 -3.75 10.68
CA PRO A 8 -5.90 -3.79 11.15
C PRO A 8 -4.87 -4.17 10.06
N GLU A 9 -5.25 -5.08 9.15
CA GLU A 9 -4.41 -5.46 8.01
C GLU A 9 -4.22 -4.30 7.04
N GLN A 10 -5.29 -3.58 6.73
CA GLN A 10 -5.23 -2.40 5.86
C GLN A 10 -4.45 -1.25 6.49
N GLN A 11 -4.53 -1.07 7.81
CA GLN A 11 -3.72 -0.09 8.54
C GLN A 11 -2.23 -0.45 8.47
N ALA A 12 -1.88 -1.73 8.62
CA ALA A 12 -0.50 -2.19 8.49
C ALA A 12 0.04 -1.97 7.07
N ILE A 13 -0.77 -2.26 6.05
CA ILE A 13 -0.42 -2.02 4.64
C ILE A 13 -0.26 -0.52 4.38
N TYR A 14 -1.21 0.32 4.80
CA TYR A 14 -1.14 1.78 4.62
C TYR A 14 0.10 2.37 5.27
N THR A 15 0.41 1.94 6.50
CA THR A 15 1.63 2.34 7.22
C THR A 15 2.88 1.92 6.45
N ALA A 16 2.94 0.66 5.99
CA ALA A 16 4.07 0.14 5.21
C ALA A 16 4.31 0.92 3.91
N VAL A 17 3.24 1.25 3.17
CA VAL A 17 3.32 2.09 1.96
C VAL A 17 3.87 3.47 2.32
N THR A 18 3.34 4.12 3.35
CA THR A 18 3.76 5.46 3.78
C THR A 18 5.24 5.49 4.18
N GLU A 19 5.72 4.47 4.91
CA GLU A 19 7.13 4.36 5.29
C GLU A 19 8.05 4.11 4.09
N LEU A 20 7.65 3.26 3.15
CA LEU A 20 8.40 3.02 1.91
C LEU A 20 8.51 4.31 1.08
N GLU A 21 7.44 5.08 0.98
CA GLU A 21 7.45 6.39 0.32
C GLU A 21 8.39 7.38 1.00
N ALA A 22 8.32 7.47 2.33
CA ALA A 22 9.21 8.34 3.11
C ALA A 22 10.70 7.97 2.97
N GLU A 23 11.00 6.69 2.74
CA GLU A 23 12.35 6.19 2.46
C GLU A 23 12.77 6.35 0.98
N GLY A 24 11.88 6.83 0.10
CA GLY A 24 12.12 6.88 -1.34
C GLY A 24 12.25 5.49 -1.99
N ARG A 25 11.66 4.46 -1.35
CA ARG A 25 11.70 3.07 -1.81
C ARG A 25 10.41 2.71 -2.54
N PRO A 26 10.48 1.78 -3.50
CA PRO A 26 9.30 1.39 -4.26
C PRO A 26 8.30 0.62 -3.38
N GLY A 27 7.02 0.96 -3.54
CA GLY A 27 5.90 0.30 -2.88
C GLY A 27 5.44 -0.97 -3.59
N TYR A 28 6.32 -1.92 -3.89
CA TYR A 28 5.93 -3.20 -4.49
C TYR A 28 5.22 -4.11 -3.47
N VAL A 29 4.34 -5.02 -3.94
CA VAL A 29 3.58 -5.94 -3.06
C VAL A 29 4.50 -6.70 -2.11
N ASN A 30 5.60 -7.26 -2.61
CA ASN A 30 6.57 -8.02 -1.81
C ASN A 30 7.30 -7.15 -0.76
N GLU A 31 7.56 -5.88 -1.06
CA GLU A 31 8.17 -4.94 -0.13
C GLU A 31 7.19 -4.54 0.99
N ILE A 32 5.93 -4.30 0.61
CA ILE A 32 4.83 -4.03 1.54
C ILE A 32 4.60 -5.26 2.43
N ALA A 33 4.53 -6.45 1.86
CA ALA A 33 4.36 -7.72 2.56
C ALA A 33 5.46 -7.95 3.59
N ARG A 34 6.73 -7.77 3.21
CA ARG A 34 7.87 -7.86 4.12
C ARG A 34 7.78 -6.87 5.28
N ARG A 35 7.33 -5.64 5.03
CA ARG A 35 7.20 -4.59 6.05
C ARG A 35 6.02 -4.85 7.00
N ALA A 36 4.87 -5.21 6.44
CA ALA A 36 3.65 -5.48 7.18
C ALA A 36 3.69 -6.83 7.92
N GLY A 37 4.67 -7.69 7.60
CA GLY A 37 4.76 -9.04 8.17
C GLY A 37 3.65 -9.96 7.67
N MET A 38 3.30 -9.83 6.38
CA MET A 38 2.19 -10.54 5.73
C MET A 38 2.69 -11.27 4.48
N ASP A 39 1.90 -12.22 3.98
CA ASP A 39 2.14 -12.84 2.68
C ASP A 39 1.63 -11.96 1.54
N ASP A 40 2.28 -12.03 0.37
CA ASP A 40 1.97 -11.22 -0.82
C ASP A 40 0.49 -11.31 -1.24
N ASP A 41 -0.08 -12.51 -1.25
CA ASP A 41 -1.49 -12.73 -1.59
C ASP A 41 -2.43 -12.00 -0.61
N ARG A 42 -2.09 -12.02 0.68
CA ARG A 42 -2.88 -11.38 1.73
C ARG A 42 -2.81 -9.86 1.63
N VAL A 43 -1.64 -9.33 1.29
CA VAL A 43 -1.47 -7.91 0.98
C VAL A 43 -2.33 -7.53 -0.21
N TRP A 44 -2.29 -8.29 -1.30
CA TRP A 44 -3.08 -7.99 -2.49
C TRP A 44 -4.60 -7.96 -2.20
N GLU A 45 -5.10 -8.95 -1.46
CA GLU A 45 -6.52 -9.00 -1.05
C GLU A 45 -6.93 -7.78 -0.21
N ALA A 46 -6.12 -7.39 0.76
CA ALA A 46 -6.42 -6.29 1.68
C ALA A 46 -6.18 -4.90 1.06
N LEU A 47 -5.23 -4.80 0.11
CA LEU A 47 -4.89 -3.59 -0.64
C LEU A 47 -5.97 -3.26 -1.68
N ARG A 48 -6.54 -4.26 -2.36
CA ARG A 48 -7.50 -4.05 -3.45
C ARG A 48 -8.67 -3.10 -3.10
N PRO A 49 -9.32 -3.18 -1.93
CA PRO A 49 -10.36 -2.23 -1.52
C PRO A 49 -9.88 -0.81 -1.24
N MET A 50 -8.56 -0.61 -1.07
CA MET A 50 -7.94 0.70 -0.84
C MET A 50 -7.59 1.43 -2.14
N LEU A 51 -7.66 0.74 -3.29
CA LEU A 51 -7.40 1.28 -4.63
C LEU A 51 -8.63 2.02 -5.21
N GLY A 52 -8.38 3.03 -6.04
CA GLY A 52 -9.41 3.80 -6.77
C GLY A 52 -9.77 5.13 -6.11
N GLU A 53 -10.82 5.81 -6.56
CA GLU A 53 -11.31 7.06 -5.95
C GLU A 53 -12.58 6.79 -5.12
N PRO A 54 -12.68 7.21 -3.84
CA PRO A 54 -11.72 7.98 -3.04
C PRO A 54 -10.85 7.06 -2.16
N GLY A 55 -10.09 6.16 -2.77
CA GLY A 55 -9.15 5.24 -2.13
C GLY A 55 -7.99 5.98 -1.48
N LEU A 56 -7.24 5.27 -0.65
CA LEU A 56 -6.11 5.84 0.10
C LEU A 56 -4.77 5.56 -0.57
N VAL A 57 -4.76 4.60 -1.50
CA VAL A 57 -3.58 4.14 -2.23
C VAL A 57 -3.92 4.10 -3.72
N HIS A 58 -2.97 4.49 -4.55
CA HIS A 58 -3.07 4.38 -6.00
C HIS A 58 -1.92 3.57 -6.57
N GLU A 59 -2.17 3.03 -7.77
CA GLU A 59 -1.19 2.30 -8.54
C GLU A 59 -0.37 3.27 -9.41
N VAL A 60 0.95 3.14 -9.35
CA VAL A 60 1.92 3.86 -10.18
C VAL A 60 2.62 2.82 -11.07
N PRO A 61 2.45 2.91 -12.40
CA PRO A 61 3.12 1.99 -13.33
C PRO A 61 4.65 2.10 -13.22
N SER A 62 5.33 0.95 -13.20
CA SER A 62 6.79 0.83 -13.21
C SER A 62 7.24 -0.32 -14.12
N ASP A 63 8.51 -0.31 -14.53
CA ASP A 63 9.11 -1.35 -15.39
C ASP A 63 9.10 -2.75 -14.76
N LEU A 64 9.03 -2.83 -13.42
CA LEU A 64 9.07 -4.09 -12.67
C LEU A 64 7.67 -4.55 -12.20
N GLY A 65 6.63 -3.80 -12.55
CA GLY A 65 5.26 -4.00 -12.07
C GLY A 65 4.75 -2.77 -11.32
N PRO A 66 3.50 -2.81 -10.83
CA PRO A 66 2.90 -1.67 -10.15
C PRO A 66 3.57 -1.37 -8.81
N GLU A 67 3.90 -0.09 -8.59
CA GLU A 67 4.18 0.46 -7.26
C GLU A 67 2.89 1.01 -6.66
N TYR A 68 2.72 0.83 -5.35
CA TYR A 68 1.59 1.39 -4.61
C TYR A 68 2.04 2.57 -3.78
N ARG A 69 1.27 3.66 -3.88
CA ARG A 69 1.59 4.95 -3.31
C ARG A 69 0.40 5.59 -2.64
N THR A 70 0.60 6.31 -1.54
CA THR A 70 -0.50 7.04 -0.92
C THR A 70 -0.87 8.27 -1.74
N HIS A 71 -2.09 8.77 -1.60
CA HIS A 71 -2.49 10.05 -2.22
C HIS A 71 -1.90 11.28 -1.50
N GLN A 72 -1.12 11.09 -0.43
CA GLN A 72 -0.49 12.18 0.30
C GLN A 72 0.87 12.50 -0.33
N PRO A 73 1.24 13.78 -0.51
CA PRO A 73 2.61 14.12 -0.84
C PRO A 73 3.50 13.78 0.36
N GLY A 74 4.47 12.88 0.15
CA GLY A 74 5.53 12.57 1.11
C GLY A 74 6.48 13.73 1.37
#